data_AF-W1YJR4-F1
#
_entry.id   AF-W1YJR4-F1
#
_cell.length_a   1.000
_cell.length_b   1.000
_cell.length_c   1.000
_cell.angle_alpha   90.00
_cell.angle_beta   90.00
_cell.angle_gamma   90.00
#
_symmetry.space_group_name_H-M   'P 1'
#
loop_
_entity.id
_entity.type
_entity.pdbx_description
1 polymer ?
#
loop_
_entity_poly.entity_id
_entity_poly.type
_entity_poly.pdbx_seq_one_letter_code
_entity_poly.pdbx_strand_id
1 'polypeptide(L)'
;KELQFCVEDPAAKENHPRNLFVWRANLIGSSSKGHEYFLKHLLGTKNAVLEDDDAPTRPEEIKWREADGAGKLDLLIDIDFRMASTGLYSDIVFPAATWYEKEDLSSTDMHPYVHVFFKDLTV
;
A
#
# COMPACT_ATOMS: atom_id res chain seq x y z
N LYS A 1 -14.54 -18.82 26.06
CA LYS A 1 -14.42 -18.57 24.61
C LYS A 1 -12.94 -18.63 24.29
N GLU A 2 -12.57 -19.42 23.29
CA GLU A 2 -11.21 -19.50 22.78
C GLU A 2 -10.92 -18.25 21.92
N LEU A 3 -9.71 -17.72 22.01
CA LEU A 3 -9.30 -16.50 21.31
C LEU A 3 -8.76 -16.88 19.93
N GLN A 4 -9.25 -16.25 18.87
CA GLN A 4 -8.80 -16.48 17.49
C GLN A 4 -8.06 -15.24 17.00
N PHE A 5 -6.88 -15.42 16.42
CA PHE A 5 -6.10 -14.31 15.88
C PHE A 5 -6.54 -13.97 14.45
N CYS A 6 -6.45 -12.69 14.06
CA CYS A 6 -6.83 -12.24 12.72
C CYS A 6 -6.01 -12.89 11.60
N VAL A 7 -4.76 -13.27 11.89
CA VAL A 7 -3.85 -13.94 10.96
C VAL A 7 -4.28 -15.36 10.60
N GLU A 8 -5.09 -16.01 11.44
CA GLU A 8 -5.63 -17.36 11.18
C GLU A 8 -6.73 -17.32 10.10
N ASP A 9 -7.38 -16.17 9.88
CA ASP A 9 -8.42 -15.98 8.86
C ASP A 9 -8.30 -14.61 8.16
N PRO A 10 -7.22 -14.37 7.38
CA PRO A 10 -6.90 -13.07 6.80
C PRO A 10 -7.78 -12.70 5.59
N ALA A 11 -8.69 -13.60 5.20
CA ALA A 11 -9.70 -13.38 4.16
C ALA A 11 -11.07 -13.02 4.76
N ALA A 12 -11.25 -13.11 6.09
CA ALA A 12 -12.45 -12.59 6.74
C ALA A 12 -12.51 -11.07 6.57
N LYS A 13 -13.72 -10.55 6.32
CA LYS A 13 -13.96 -9.13 5.99
C LYS A 13 -13.50 -8.17 7.09
N GLU A 14 -13.49 -8.66 8.32
CA GLU A 14 -13.07 -7.98 9.54
C GLU A 14 -11.55 -8.01 9.78
N ASN A 15 -10.81 -8.88 9.08
CA ASN A 15 -9.39 -9.17 9.38
C ASN A 15 -8.39 -8.54 8.39
N HIS A 16 -8.86 -7.75 7.43
CA HIS A 16 -7.99 -7.09 6.45
C HIS A 16 -8.16 -5.56 6.45
N PRO A 17 -7.11 -4.80 6.08
CA PRO A 17 -7.18 -3.35 6.06
C PRO A 17 -8.19 -2.86 5.03
N ARG A 18 -8.99 -1.86 5.42
CA ARG A 18 -9.98 -1.21 4.55
C ARG A 18 -9.52 0.13 4.00
N ASN A 19 -8.75 0.87 4.79
CA ASN A 19 -8.26 2.19 4.42
C ASN A 19 -6.73 2.17 4.42
N LEU A 20 -6.12 2.67 3.35
CA LEU A 20 -4.68 2.78 3.22
C LEU A 20 -4.29 4.19 2.79
N PHE A 21 -3.41 4.81 3.58
CA PHE A 21 -2.76 6.07 3.21
C PHE A 21 -1.35 5.76 2.71
N VAL A 22 -1.02 6.28 1.54
CA VAL A 22 0.33 6.21 0.97
C VAL A 22 0.87 7.63 0.85
N TRP A 23 2.02 7.88 1.45
CA TRP A 23 2.70 9.18 1.44
C TRP A 23 4.20 8.97 1.37
N ARG A 24 4.91 9.82 0.62
CA ARG A 24 6.36 9.72 0.38
C ARG A 24 6.81 8.37 -0.20
N ALA A 25 5.91 7.60 -0.78
CA ALA A 25 6.19 6.27 -1.33
C ALA A 25 5.41 6.05 -2.62
N ASN A 26 6.04 5.36 -3.58
CA ASN A 26 5.36 4.85 -4.76
C ASN A 26 5.15 3.34 -4.59
N LEU A 27 4.20 2.96 -3.71
CA LEU A 27 3.94 1.56 -3.37
C LEU A 27 3.65 0.71 -4.61
N ILE A 28 2.66 1.11 -5.41
CA ILE A 28 2.16 0.31 -6.53
C ILE A 28 3.14 0.31 -7.72
N GLY A 29 3.86 1.42 -7.95
CA GLY A 29 4.76 1.55 -9.09
C GLY A 29 6.23 1.21 -8.82
N SER A 30 6.63 0.97 -7.56
CA SER A 30 8.05 0.78 -7.23
C SER A 30 8.28 -0.30 -6.18
N SER A 31 7.68 -0.18 -5.00
CA SER A 31 8.05 -1.04 -3.86
C SER A 31 7.25 -2.34 -3.75
N SER A 32 6.15 -2.49 -4.49
CA SER A 32 5.31 -3.69 -4.48
C SER A 32 5.97 -4.84 -5.25
N LYS A 33 6.65 -5.74 -4.54
CA LYS A 33 7.03 -7.04 -5.08
C LYS A 33 5.76 -7.88 -5.26
N GLY A 34 5.50 -8.34 -6.49
CA GLY A 34 4.23 -8.97 -6.84
C GLY A 34 3.12 -7.96 -7.19
N HIS A 35 3.44 -7.00 -8.06
CA HIS A 35 2.53 -5.94 -8.51
C HIS A 35 1.12 -6.45 -8.89
N GLU A 36 1.04 -7.50 -9.70
CA GLU A 36 -0.24 -8.07 -10.14
C GLU A 36 -1.07 -8.65 -9.00
N TYR A 37 -0.44 -9.17 -7.94
CA TYR A 37 -1.15 -9.64 -6.75
C TYR A 37 -1.71 -8.48 -5.92
N PHE A 38 -1.05 -7.32 -5.90
CA PHE A 38 -1.62 -6.10 -5.32
C PHE A 38 -2.85 -5.65 -6.11
N LEU A 39 -2.77 -5.63 -7.44
CA LEU A 39 -3.92 -5.31 -8.29
C LEU A 39 -5.08 -6.29 -8.06
N LYS A 40 -4.81 -7.61 -8.05
CA LYS A 40 -5.81 -8.67 -7.84
C LYS A 40 -6.45 -8.61 -6.44
N HIS A 41 -5.66 -8.68 -5.38
CA HIS A 41 -6.18 -8.91 -4.03
C HIS A 41 -6.38 -7.62 -3.22
N LEU A 42 -5.53 -6.62 -3.39
CA LEU A 42 -5.60 -5.39 -2.59
C LEU A 42 -6.56 -4.38 -3.21
N LEU A 43 -6.43 -4.10 -4.52
CA LEU A 43 -7.23 -3.11 -5.23
C LEU A 43 -8.48 -3.68 -5.91
N GLY A 44 -8.44 -4.95 -6.30
CA GLY A 44 -9.56 -5.59 -6.99
C GLY A 44 -9.74 -5.14 -8.44
N THR A 45 -8.65 -4.70 -9.08
CA THR A 45 -8.64 -4.21 -10.46
C THR A 45 -8.28 -5.32 -11.44
N LYS A 46 -8.35 -5.00 -12.75
CA LYS A 46 -7.74 -5.85 -13.78
C LYS A 46 -6.27 -6.11 -13.42
N ASN A 47 -5.86 -7.35 -13.63
CA ASN A 47 -4.52 -7.86 -13.33
C ASN A 47 -4.16 -8.94 -14.36
N ALA A 48 -2.89 -9.31 -14.39
CA ALA A 48 -2.31 -10.30 -15.29
C ALA A 48 -1.69 -11.49 -14.54
N VAL A 49 -2.26 -11.87 -13.38
CA VAL A 49 -1.86 -13.11 -12.70
C VAL A 49 -2.26 -14.30 -13.57
N LEU A 50 -1.29 -15.15 -13.90
CA LEU A 50 -1.48 -16.31 -14.79
C LEU A 50 -1.78 -17.61 -14.05
N GLU A 51 -1.42 -17.69 -12.76
CA GLU A 51 -1.62 -18.88 -11.94
C GLU A 51 -3.05 -18.90 -11.38
N ASP A 52 -3.65 -20.09 -11.42
CA ASP A 52 -4.90 -20.36 -10.72
C ASP A 52 -4.61 -20.60 -9.23
N ASP A 53 -5.56 -20.24 -8.36
CA ASP A 53 -5.42 -20.34 -6.90
C ASP A 53 -5.50 -21.81 -6.38
N ASP A 54 -5.42 -22.81 -7.27
CA ASP A 54 -5.51 -24.24 -6.95
C ASP A 54 -4.13 -24.79 -6.55
N ALA A 55 -3.77 -24.58 -5.28
CA ALA A 55 -2.56 -25.14 -4.71
C ALA A 55 -2.78 -26.59 -4.25
N PRO A 56 -1.90 -27.55 -4.60
CA PRO A 56 -2.02 -28.96 -4.20
C PRO A 56 -1.87 -29.17 -2.70
N THR A 57 -1.26 -28.22 -1.99
CA THR A 57 -1.08 -28.23 -0.54
C THR A 57 -1.70 -26.99 0.08
N ARG A 58 -2.45 -27.19 1.16
CA ARG A 58 -3.13 -26.11 1.89
C ARG A 58 -2.46 -25.88 3.24
N PRO A 59 -2.45 -24.63 3.74
CA PRO A 59 -1.94 -24.34 5.07
C PRO A 59 -2.82 -24.99 6.16
N GLU A 60 -2.20 -25.40 7.26
CA GLU A 60 -2.90 -26.02 8.41
C GLU A 60 -3.37 -24.98 9.44
N GLU A 61 -2.65 -23.86 9.56
CA GLU A 61 -2.92 -22.80 10.54
C GLU A 61 -3.78 -21.65 10.00
N ILE A 62 -3.95 -21.58 8.67
CA ILE A 62 -4.72 -20.52 8.01
C ILE A 62 -5.98 -21.12 7.41
N LYS A 63 -7.13 -20.55 7.78
CA LYS A 63 -8.42 -20.92 7.23
C LYS A 63 -8.47 -20.61 5.74
N TRP A 64 -8.52 -21.66 4.94
CA TRP A 64 -8.71 -21.55 3.50
C TRP A 64 -10.18 -21.22 3.18
N ARG A 65 -10.41 -20.08 2.53
CA ARG A 65 -11.71 -19.70 1.99
C ARG A 65 -11.64 -19.78 0.46
N GLU A 66 -12.73 -20.16 -0.19
CA GLU A 66 -12.81 -19.96 -1.65
C GLU A 66 -12.68 -18.47 -1.98
N ALA A 67 -12.16 -18.17 -3.16
CA ALA A 67 -11.83 -16.81 -3.58
C ALA A 67 -13.08 -15.92 -3.60
N ASP A 68 -13.38 -15.29 -2.47
CA ASP A 68 -14.50 -14.37 -2.28
C ASP A 68 -13.94 -12.97 -2.04
N GLY A 69 -13.87 -12.16 -3.10
CA GLY A 69 -13.54 -10.74 -3.03
C GLY A 69 -12.11 -10.39 -3.44
N ALA A 70 -11.95 -10.05 -4.72
CA ALA A 70 -10.87 -9.16 -5.16
C ALA A 70 -11.12 -7.76 -4.57
N GLY A 71 -10.08 -7.06 -4.13
CA GLY A 71 -10.19 -5.70 -3.60
C GLY A 71 -10.50 -5.64 -2.11
N LYS A 72 -9.45 -5.83 -1.29
CA LYS A 72 -9.55 -5.71 0.17
C LYS A 72 -9.72 -4.27 0.64
N LEU A 73 -9.16 -3.30 -0.07
CA LEU A 73 -9.26 -1.89 0.27
C LEU A 73 -10.62 -1.33 -0.16
N ASP A 74 -11.23 -0.60 0.75
CA ASP A 74 -12.41 0.23 0.47
C ASP A 74 -11.98 1.66 0.07
N LEU A 75 -10.79 2.10 0.49
CA LEU A 75 -10.25 3.43 0.21
C LEU A 75 -8.72 3.46 0.17
N LEU A 76 -8.15 3.89 -0.95
CA LEU A 76 -6.74 4.20 -1.12
C LEU A 76 -6.54 5.71 -1.32
N ILE A 77 -5.78 6.31 -0.40
CA ILE A 77 -5.43 7.74 -0.44
C ILE A 77 -3.95 7.87 -0.72
N ASP A 78 -3.60 8.62 -1.77
CA ASP A 78 -2.22 8.98 -2.10
C ASP A 78 -1.95 10.45 -1.79
N ILE A 79 -0.78 10.73 -1.24
CA ILE A 79 -0.33 12.07 -0.89
C ILE A 79 1.04 12.28 -1.56
N ASP A 80 1.02 12.93 -2.72
CA ASP A 80 2.21 13.14 -3.55
C ASP A 80 2.16 14.54 -4.20
N PHE A 81 3.33 15.10 -4.51
CA PHE A 81 3.47 16.35 -5.26
C PHE A 81 3.47 16.12 -6.78
N ARG A 82 3.52 14.85 -7.22
CA ARG A 82 3.45 14.43 -8.62
C ARG A 82 2.51 13.24 -8.79
N MET A 83 1.92 13.09 -9.98
CA MET A 83 1.11 11.90 -10.29
C MET A 83 1.99 10.67 -10.55
N ALA A 84 2.31 9.93 -9.47
CA ALA A 84 2.98 8.63 -9.55
C ALA A 84 1.99 7.50 -9.87
N SER A 85 2.51 6.29 -10.10
CA SER A 85 1.67 5.11 -10.37
C SER A 85 0.70 4.82 -9.22
N THR A 86 1.12 4.97 -7.96
CA THR A 86 0.19 4.85 -6.82
C THR A 86 -0.98 5.82 -6.96
N GLY A 87 -0.73 7.11 -7.20
CA GLY A 87 -1.78 8.11 -7.41
C GLY A 87 -2.71 7.80 -8.58
N LEU A 88 -2.22 7.17 -9.66
CA LEU A 88 -3.05 6.71 -10.78
C LEU A 88 -4.03 5.59 -10.41
N TYR A 89 -3.69 4.77 -9.41
CA TYR A 89 -4.53 3.68 -8.92
C TYR A 89 -5.30 4.05 -7.63
N SER A 90 -5.17 5.29 -7.13
CA SER A 90 -5.77 5.73 -5.87
C SER A 90 -7.16 6.33 -6.08
N ASP A 91 -8.02 6.21 -5.07
CA ASP A 91 -9.36 6.81 -5.09
C ASP A 91 -9.30 8.32 -4.87
N ILE A 92 -8.40 8.77 -3.99
CA ILE A 92 -8.20 10.19 -3.66
C ILE A 92 -6.71 10.50 -3.70
N VAL A 93 -6.36 11.62 -4.32
CA VAL A 93 -5.00 12.15 -4.36
C VAL A 93 -4.97 13.53 -3.73
N PHE A 94 -4.18 13.71 -2.67
CA PHE A 94 -3.92 15.01 -2.05
C PHE A 94 -2.60 15.60 -2.55
N PRO A 95 -2.60 16.85 -3.06
CA PRO A 95 -1.38 17.50 -3.50
C PRO A 95 -0.49 17.84 -2.29
N ALA A 96 0.72 17.28 -2.27
CA ALA A 96 1.71 17.56 -1.24
C ALA A 96 2.63 18.73 -1.62
N ALA A 97 3.16 19.43 -0.62
CA ALA A 97 4.24 20.39 -0.83
C ALA A 97 5.53 19.68 -1.29
N THR A 98 6.23 20.29 -2.24
CA THR A 98 7.56 19.84 -2.65
C THR A 98 8.59 20.09 -1.54
N TRP A 99 9.81 19.59 -1.71
CA TRP A 99 10.88 19.76 -0.72
C TRP A 99 11.29 21.23 -0.49
N TYR A 100 10.99 22.14 -1.43
CA TYR A 100 11.31 23.57 -1.34
C TYR A 100 10.16 24.42 -0.77
N GLU A 101 9.03 23.81 -0.43
CA GLU A 101 7.82 24.49 0.03
C GLU A 101 7.46 24.14 1.48
N LYS A 102 8.33 23.38 2.16
CA LYS A 102 8.10 22.87 3.52
C LYS A 102 9.37 22.87 4.37
N GLU A 103 9.17 22.81 5.67
CA GLU A 103 10.22 22.70 6.68
C GLU A 103 10.31 21.25 7.18
N ASP A 104 11.48 20.62 7.07
CA ASP A 104 11.73 19.25 7.53
C ASP A 104 13.25 19.03 7.73
N LEU A 105 13.64 17.93 8.38
CA LEU A 105 15.05 17.55 8.59
C LEU A 105 15.43 16.32 7.76
N SER A 106 16.70 16.24 7.37
CA SER A 106 17.26 15.11 6.62
C SER A 106 18.64 14.73 7.12
N SER A 107 18.87 13.43 7.29
CA SER A 107 20.16 12.82 7.61
C SER A 107 20.31 11.49 6.87
N THR A 108 21.53 10.96 6.79
CA THR A 108 21.83 9.67 6.14
C THR A 108 22.98 8.96 6.84
N ASP A 109 23.02 7.63 6.76
CA ASP A 109 24.08 6.80 7.35
C ASP A 109 25.48 7.08 6.77
N MET A 110 25.56 7.71 5.60
CA MET A 110 26.83 7.99 4.91
C MET A 110 27.68 9.08 5.59
N HIS A 111 27.09 9.96 6.41
CA HIS A 111 27.81 11.06 7.04
C HIS A 111 27.13 11.55 8.33
N PRO A 112 27.86 12.18 9.28
CA PRO A 112 27.30 12.59 10.57
C PRO A 112 26.59 13.96 10.56
N TYR A 113 26.32 14.56 9.40
CA TYR A 113 25.64 15.86 9.28
C TYR A 113 24.11 15.74 9.23
N VAL A 114 23.43 16.71 9.82
CA VAL A 114 21.98 16.93 9.69
C VAL A 114 21.75 18.17 8.85
N HIS A 115 20.90 18.05 7.83
CA HIS A 115 20.51 19.12 6.93
C HIS A 115 19.02 19.45 7.11
N VAL A 116 18.64 20.67 6.74
CA VAL A 116 17.26 21.17 6.86
C VAL A 116 16.72 21.44 5.46
N PHE A 117 15.49 21.01 5.20
CA PHE A 117 14.69 21.53 4.10
C PHE A 117 14.06 22.84 4.58
N PHE A 118 14.36 23.94 3.89
CA PHE A 118 13.74 25.24 4.16
C PHE A 118 12.73 25.58 3.05
N LYS A 119 11.70 26.31 3.44
CA LYS A 119 10.71 26.85 2.52
C LYS A 119 11.28 28.09 1.82
N ASP A 120 11.59 27.97 0.53
CA ASP A 120 12.09 29.09 -0.29
C ASP A 120 10.97 29.83 -1.05
N LEU A 121 9.82 29.18 -1.28
CA LEU A 121 8.66 29.81 -1.91
C LEU A 121 7.41 29.73 -1.04
N THR A 122 6.72 30.87 -0.92
CA THR A 122 5.34 30.96 -0.44
C THR A 122 4.48 31.21 -1.66
N VAL A 123 3.74 30.19 -2.11
CA VAL A 123 2.62 30.39 -3.05
C VAL A 123 1.39 30.80 -2.27
#